data_AF-A0A7C2AZ63-F1
#
_entry.id   AF-A0A7C2AZ63-F1
#
_cell.length_a   1.000
_cell.length_b   1.000
_cell.length_c   1.000
_cell.angle_alpha   90.00
_cell.angle_beta   90.00
_cell.angle_gamma   90.00
#
_symmetry.space_group_name_H-M   'P 1'
#
loop_
_entity.id
_entity.type
_entity.pdbx_description
1 polymer ?
#
loop_
_entity_poly.entity_id
_entity_poly.type
_entity_poly.pdbx_seq_one_letter_code
_entity_poly.pdbx_strand_id
1 'polypeptide(L)' 'MTRKLFYAGGSDRAILTCYGWEDVDLRHDFYPNDRGQMRYTVSPEARRELLRRLLELNQKIAEGK' A
#
# COMPACT_ATOMS: atom_id res chain seq x y z
N MET A 1 -20.26 11.27 -19.83
CA MET A 1 -19.22 12.20 -19.33
C MET A 1 -18.05 11.39 -18.79
N THR A 2 -17.06 11.20 -19.64
CA THR A 2 -15.87 10.37 -19.45
C THR A 2 -14.87 11.10 -18.56
N ARG A 3 -14.60 10.58 -17.37
CA ARG A 3 -13.40 10.94 -16.60
C ARG A 3 -12.63 9.68 -16.21
N LYS A 4 -12.08 9.04 -17.24
CA LYS A 4 -10.95 8.13 -17.10
C LYS A 4 -9.72 9.02 -16.97
N LEU A 5 -9.10 9.05 -15.79
CA LEU A 5 -7.69 9.36 -15.53
C LEU A 5 -7.45 9.35 -14.00
N PHE A 6 -7.73 8.21 -13.36
CA PHE A 6 -7.14 7.84 -12.08
C PHE A 6 -6.01 6.85 -12.39
N TYR A 7 -4.95 7.35 -13.03
CA TYR A 7 -3.80 6.54 -13.45
C TYR A 7 -2.61 6.73 -12.49
N ALA A 8 -2.89 6.91 -11.21
CA ALA A 8 -1.89 7.00 -10.14
C ALA A 8 -1.74 5.69 -9.33
N GLY A 9 -2.53 4.64 -9.61
CA GLY A 9 -2.55 3.39 -8.82
C GLY A 9 -2.06 2.13 -9.55
N GLY A 10 -1.34 2.28 -10.67
CA GLY A 10 -0.96 1.16 -11.53
C GLY A 10 0.10 0.23 -10.94
N SER A 11 1.03 0.77 -10.13
CA SER A 11 2.14 -0.02 -9.57
C SER A 11 1.73 -0.71 -8.27
N ASP A 12 1.09 0.01 -7.35
CA ASP A 12 0.78 -0.51 -6.02
C ASP A 12 -0.18 -1.70 -6.10
N ARG A 13 -1.18 -1.62 -6.98
CA ARG A 13 -2.13 -2.72 -7.16
C ARG A 13 -1.52 -3.93 -7.84
N ALA A 14 -0.60 -3.74 -8.78
CA ALA A 14 0.16 -4.84 -9.37
C ALA A 14 1.05 -5.54 -8.33
N ILE A 15 1.68 -4.77 -7.44
CA ILE A 15 2.46 -5.30 -6.32
C ILE A 15 1.55 -6.12 -5.39
N LEU A 16 0.38 -5.59 -5.02
CA LEU A 16 -0.59 -6.33 -4.20
C LEU A 16 -0.96 -7.67 -4.84
N THR A 17 -1.25 -7.69 -6.15
CA THR A 17 -1.56 -8.94 -6.86
C THR A 17 -0.38 -9.91 -6.86
N CYS A 18 0.87 -9.45 -7.05
CA CYS A 18 2.05 -10.33 -6.98
C CYS A 18 2.23 -11.00 -5.61
N TYR A 19 1.85 -10.32 -4.52
CA TYR A 19 1.91 -10.88 -3.17
C TYR A 19 0.59 -11.57 -2.74
N GLY A 20 -0.45 -11.54 -3.58
CA GLY A 20 -1.78 -12.07 -3.24
C GLY A 20 -2.53 -11.25 -2.18
N TRP A 21 -2.28 -9.94 -2.09
CA TRP A 21 -2.84 -9.02 -1.09
C TRP A 21 -3.91 -8.08 -1.68
N GLU A 22 -4.70 -8.59 -2.62
CA GLU A 22 -5.72 -7.82 -3.32
C GLU A 22 -6.89 -7.39 -2.40
N ASP A 23 -6.96 -7.96 -1.20
CA ASP A 23 -7.92 -7.61 -0.13
C ASP A 23 -7.57 -6.29 0.58
N VAL A 24 -6.33 -5.80 0.45
CA VAL A 24 -5.89 -4.57 1.12
C VAL A 24 -6.46 -3.36 0.40
N ASP A 25 -7.38 -2.67 1.07
CA ASP A 25 -7.90 -1.39 0.62
C ASP A 25 -6.88 -0.27 0.89
N LEU A 26 -6.14 0.13 -0.14
CA LEU A 26 -5.07 1.12 -0.04
C LEU A 26 -5.57 2.53 0.30
N ARG A 27 -6.84 2.84 0.02
CA ARG A 27 -7.49 4.15 0.27
C ARG A 27 -6.54 5.31 -0.04
N HIS A 28 -6.16 5.44 -1.31
CA HIS A 28 -5.29 6.53 -1.73
C HIS A 28 -6.00 7.86 -1.56
N ASP A 29 -5.45 8.72 -0.71
CA ASP A 29 -5.97 10.06 -0.46
C ASP A 29 -4.83 10.97 0.04
N PHE A 30 -5.16 12.22 0.37
CA PHE A 30 -4.23 13.16 0.96
C PHE A 30 -4.14 12.97 2.47
N TYR A 31 -3.00 12.43 2.92
CA TYR A 31 -2.69 12.29 4.34
C TYR A 31 -1.53 13.22 4.74
N PRO A 32 -1.56 13.79 5.95
CA PRO A 32 -0.44 14.54 6.47
C PRO A 32 0.72 13.59 6.77
N ASN A 33 1.94 14.01 6.42
CA ASN A 33 3.14 13.36 6.93
C ASN A 33 3.50 13.84 8.34
N ASP A 34 4.50 13.23 8.97
CA ASP A 34 5.01 13.61 10.30
C ASP A 34 5.53 15.07 10.38
N ARG A 35 5.71 15.73 9.23
CA ARG A 35 6.11 17.15 9.12
C ARG A 35 4.91 18.07 8.85
N GLY A 36 3.68 17.58 8.91
CA GLY A 36 2.44 18.33 8.67
C GLY A 36 2.15 18.64 7.20
N GLN A 37 2.91 18.10 6.24
CA GLN A 37 2.68 18.31 4.81
C GLN A 37 1.68 17.28 4.28
N MET A 38 0.62 17.75 3.64
CA MET A 38 -0.35 16.89 2.94
C MET A 38 0.31 16.27 1.71
N ARG A 39 0.32 14.94 1.64
CA ARG A 39 0.84 14.17 0.51
C ARG A 39 -0.19 13.17 0.04
N TYR A 40 -0.28 12.99 -1.28
CA TYR A 40 -1.07 11.91 -1.85
C TYR A 40 -0.36 10.58 -1.55
N THR A 41 -0.97 9.75 -0.71
CA THR A 41 -0.39 8.49 -0.24
C THR A 41 -1.49 7.51 0.19
N VAL A 42 -1.11 6.28 0.50
CA VAL A 42 -2.02 5.28 1.06
C VAL A 42 -2.42 5.65 2.48
N SER A 43 -3.60 5.19 2.91
CA SER A 43 -4.06 5.38 4.28
C SER A 43 -3.01 4.92 5.30
N PRO A 44 -2.85 5.62 6.44
CA PRO A 44 -2.01 5.15 7.54
C PRO A 44 -2.45 3.78 8.09
N GLU A 45 -3.71 3.38 7.88
CA GLU A 45 -4.18 2.01 8.17
C GLU A 45 -3.62 1.01 7.16
N ALA A 46 -3.79 1.28 5.85
CA ALA A 46 -3.27 0.43 4.79
C ALA A 46 -1.75 0.28 4.86
N ARG A 47 -1.02 1.37 5.16
CA ARG A 47 0.44 1.34 5.36
C ARG A 47 0.84 0.40 6.50
N ARG A 48 0.13 0.46 7.64
CA ARG A 48 0.41 -0.43 8.79
C ARG A 48 0.16 -1.89 8.44
N GLU A 49 -0.92 -2.19 7.72
CA GLU A 49 -1.22 -3.54 7.27
C GLU A 49 -0.14 -4.08 6.32
N LEU A 50 0.31 -3.28 5.35
CA LEU A 50 1.40 -3.66 4.44
C LEU A 50 2.70 -3.94 5.20
N LEU A 51 3.08 -3.08 6.14
CA LEU A 51 4.30 -3.26 6.94
C LEU A 51 4.21 -4.52 7.80
N ARG A 52 3.04 -4.83 8.36
CA ARG A 52 2.81 -6.05 9.12
C ARG A 52 3.03 -7.29 8.25
N ARG A 53 2.38 -7.37 7.09
CA ARG A 53 2.52 -8.53 6.19
C ARG A 53 3.94 -8.69 5.67
N LEU A 54 4.62 -7.59 5.34
CA LEU A 54 6.04 -7.61 4.95
C LEU A 54 6.94 -8.12 6.06
N LEU A 55 6.68 -7.72 7.32
CA LEU A 55 7.41 -8.22 8.48
C LEU A 55 7.21 -9.72 8.66
N GLU A 56 5.97 -10.21 8.57
CA GLU A 56 5.65 -11.64 8.67
C GLU A 56 6.31 -12.46 7.55
N LEU A 57 6.31 -11.95 6.31
CA LEU A 57 7.03 -12.58 5.20
C LEU A 57 8.54 -12.62 5.44
N ASN A 58 9.12 -11.52 5.93
CA ASN A 58 10.54 -11.44 6.20
C ASN A 58 10.97 -12.43 7.29
N GLN A 59 10.19 -12.56 8.36
CA GLN A 59 10.42 -13.56 9.42
C GLN A 59 10.42 -14.98 8.85
N LYS A 60 9.41 -15.36 8.04
CA LYS A 60 9.35 -16.67 7.39
C LYS A 60 10.57 -16.96 6.50
N ILE A 61 11.06 -15.95 5.76
CA ILE A 61 12.25 -16.08 4.92
C ILE A 61 13.51 -16.23 5.78
N ALA A 62 13.59 -15.52 6.91
CA ALA A 62 14.72 -15.60 7.82
C ALA A 62 14.79 -16.93 8.57
N GLU A 63 13.64 -17.48 8.97
CA GLU A 63 13.52 -18.79 9.63
C GLU A 63 13.73 -19.97 8.67
N GLY A 64 13.43 -19.77 7.38
CA GLY A 64 13.65 -20.76 6.32
C GLY A 64 15.04 -20.73 5.67
N LYS A 65 15.95 -19.89 6.16
CA LYS A 65 17.38 -19.85 5.78
C LYS A 65 18.22 -20.67 6.75
#